data_AF-A0A7S3Z2I3-F1
#
_entry.id   AF-A0A7S3Z2I3-F1
#
_cell.length_a   1.000
_cell.length_b   1.000
_cell.length_c   1.000
_cell.angle_alpha   90.00
_cell.angle_beta   90.00
_cell.angle_gamma   90.00
#
_symmetry.space_group_name_H-M   'P 1'
#
loop_
_entity.id
_entity.type
_entity.pdbx_description
1 polymer ?
#
loop_
_entity_poly.entity_id
_entity_poly.type
_entity_poly.pdbx_seq_one_letter_code
_entity_poly.pdbx_strand_id
1 'polypeptide(L)'
;MRGGAVQRPRRYPKGSQAPPDVAASSSLETSPKAPKSNNSSNTINSFRCPYRIRKRGFLLFTVLTVIAILSMGGVLEKARRFVIRRIRILGQSSVWIEGWTVVSPGSHKTWLRAKNYYEQQLPLIRAAAQNYTVHSYFAEVGDHVTTPDVGWYEIIGFRAKTMARALEEDGRNDFRVEKDKCSMLEFFQNNQFPMPPVLKVWRNKGQAKYELEKHNEHLLGSSKFPVFLKCCHLTQGSSKSTIPLPSIDYVNKQWPYLNRWIDTKWAYRSDDWERPWAADMNKLTDSLVPGVLIQAPFEIPKGAGLQFMELKVEVLYGRAYLAVANEPYKGTIVTRDGVIETYPSLKRQITNDAVLNPEETKWVQEEGHLPKVWALAERAAKIMAVDEVRIDIFIRRGDPAGLAINENSLSSGMGYRMHFNFMSKVWAQGHLERWYKTYSSEIPVYMHTEVDSPNFDGGPVAGNPEQDI
;
A
#
# COMPACT_ATOMS: atom_id res chain seq x y z
N MET A 1 45.87 19.17 0.51
CA MET A 1 44.73 19.05 1.44
C MET A 1 44.24 20.45 1.78
N ARG A 2 43.10 20.87 1.23
CA ARG A 2 42.42 22.14 1.60
C ARG A 2 40.92 21.85 1.62
N GLY A 3 40.31 22.12 2.77
CA GLY A 3 38.91 21.83 3.05
C GLY A 3 37.96 22.75 2.29
N GLY A 4 36.91 22.16 1.72
CA GLY A 4 35.79 22.86 1.13
C GLY A 4 34.70 23.11 2.17
N ALA A 5 34.30 24.36 2.30
CA ALA A 5 33.24 24.80 3.20
C ALA A 5 31.86 24.30 2.74
N VAL A 6 31.09 23.74 3.67
CA VAL A 6 29.70 23.33 3.49
C VAL A 6 28.80 24.57 3.54
N GLN A 7 28.14 24.91 2.42
CA GLN A 7 27.11 25.94 2.36
C GLN A 7 25.82 25.41 3.01
N ARG A 8 25.31 26.13 4.03
CA ARG A 8 23.98 25.92 4.60
C ARG A 8 22.90 26.50 3.68
N PRO A 9 21.70 25.89 3.60
CA PRO A 9 20.62 26.40 2.76
C PRO A 9 19.99 27.68 3.34
N ARG A 10 19.67 28.61 2.44
CA ARG A 10 19.03 29.91 2.70
C ARG A 10 17.61 29.72 3.26
N ARG A 11 17.29 30.47 4.32
CA ARG A 11 15.92 30.68 4.80
C ARG A 11 15.10 31.43 3.75
N TYR A 12 13.90 30.95 3.47
CA TYR A 12 12.90 31.67 2.67
C TYR A 12 12.37 32.89 3.46
N PRO A 13 12.13 34.05 2.80
CA PRO A 13 11.55 35.20 3.45
C PRO A 13 10.03 35.02 3.65
N LYS A 14 9.56 35.30 4.87
CA LYS A 14 8.15 35.56 5.18
C LYS A 14 7.76 36.93 4.62
N GLY A 15 6.65 37.03 3.90
CA GLY A 15 5.98 38.32 3.69
C GLY A 15 4.97 38.38 2.54
N SER A 16 3.70 38.56 2.89
CA SER A 16 2.76 39.57 2.33
C SER A 16 1.37 39.26 2.91
N GLN A 17 0.96 39.91 4.00
CA GLN A 17 0.16 41.15 4.04
C GLN A 17 -1.14 41.05 3.22
N ALA A 18 -2.23 40.83 3.95
CA ALA A 18 -3.60 41.00 3.49
C ALA A 18 -3.98 42.50 3.45
N PRO A 19 -4.84 42.94 2.51
CA PRO A 19 -5.37 44.30 2.48
C PRO A 19 -6.56 44.46 3.45
N PRO A 20 -6.87 45.71 3.88
CA PRO A 20 -7.86 46.00 4.91
C PRO A 20 -9.29 46.20 4.38
N ASP A 21 -10.22 45.88 5.27
CA ASP A 21 -11.63 46.27 5.45
C ASP A 21 -12.35 47.13 4.40
N VAL A 22 -13.54 46.64 4.02
CA VAL A 22 -14.69 47.50 3.69
C VAL A 22 -15.85 47.11 4.61
N ALA A 23 -16.21 48.04 5.48
CA ALA A 23 -17.41 47.99 6.30
C ALA A 23 -18.65 48.32 5.47
N ALA A 24 -19.73 47.55 5.65
CA ALA A 24 -21.09 48.01 5.42
C ALA A 24 -22.04 47.34 6.41
N SER A 25 -22.75 48.21 7.12
CA SER A 25 -23.77 47.95 8.13
C SER A 25 -25.05 47.34 7.57
N SER A 26 -25.71 46.49 8.37
CA SER A 26 -27.05 46.74 8.96
C SER A 26 -27.92 45.48 9.07
N SER A 27 -28.41 45.28 10.30
CA SER A 27 -29.72 44.75 10.72
C SER A 27 -30.37 43.60 9.93
N LEU A 28 -30.59 42.47 10.60
CA LEU A 28 -31.93 42.09 11.05
C LEU A 28 -31.89 40.85 11.95
N GLU A 29 -32.50 41.00 13.11
CA GLU A 29 -32.88 39.96 14.05
C GLU A 29 -33.74 38.89 13.36
N THR A 30 -33.51 37.62 13.67
CA THR A 30 -34.58 36.65 13.95
C THR A 30 -33.97 35.38 14.55
N SER A 31 -34.21 35.16 15.85
CA SER A 31 -33.99 33.87 16.50
C SER A 31 -34.95 32.81 15.96
N PRO A 32 -34.50 31.55 15.86
CA PRO A 32 -35.40 30.42 16.03
C PRO A 32 -34.96 29.53 17.19
N LYS A 33 -35.79 29.59 18.24
CA LYS A 33 -36.30 28.51 19.10
C LYS A 33 -35.50 27.20 19.15
N ALA A 34 -35.04 26.90 20.37
CA ALA A 34 -34.61 25.60 20.84
C ALA A 34 -35.66 24.49 20.57
N PRO A 35 -35.25 23.28 20.12
CA PRO A 35 -36.13 22.13 20.13
C PRO A 35 -36.24 21.53 21.53
N LYS A 36 -37.49 21.30 21.93
CA LYS A 36 -37.89 20.63 23.17
C LYS A 36 -37.33 19.21 23.23
N SER A 37 -36.76 18.86 24.39
CA SER A 37 -36.41 17.50 24.79
C SER A 37 -37.67 16.65 24.95
N ASN A 38 -37.90 15.69 24.06
CA ASN A 38 -38.86 14.62 24.28
C ASN A 38 -38.14 13.39 24.83
N ASN A 39 -38.38 13.13 26.11
CA ASN A 39 -38.17 11.84 26.74
C ASN A 39 -39.13 10.82 26.10
N SER A 40 -38.58 9.83 25.39
CA SER A 40 -39.29 8.58 25.10
C SER A 40 -38.37 7.41 25.43
N SER A 41 -38.65 6.77 26.55
CA SER A 41 -38.14 5.47 26.96
C SER A 41 -38.50 4.41 25.91
N ASN A 42 -37.52 4.02 25.10
CA ASN A 42 -37.61 2.83 24.24
C ASN A 42 -36.96 1.64 24.95
N THR A 43 -37.81 0.81 25.55
CA THR A 43 -37.50 -0.59 25.88
C THR A 43 -37.18 -1.35 24.61
N ILE A 44 -35.89 -1.66 24.39
CA ILE A 44 -35.42 -2.56 23.33
C ILE A 44 -35.72 -4.00 23.77
N ASN A 45 -36.85 -4.53 23.32
CA ASN A 45 -37.08 -5.97 23.29
C ASN A 45 -36.16 -6.59 22.23
N SER A 46 -35.17 -7.35 22.69
CA SER A 46 -34.24 -8.09 21.85
C SER A 46 -34.92 -9.30 21.20
N PHE A 47 -35.60 -9.08 20.08
CA PHE A 47 -36.00 -10.15 19.17
C PHE A 47 -34.74 -10.74 18.51
N ARG A 48 -34.27 -11.87 19.03
CA ARG A 48 -33.28 -12.73 18.35
C ARG A 48 -33.92 -13.33 17.09
N CYS A 49 -33.74 -12.66 15.96
CA CYS A 49 -34.11 -13.15 14.63
C CYS A 49 -33.22 -14.34 14.20
N PRO A 50 -33.74 -15.41 13.56
CA PRO A 50 -32.98 -16.58 13.15
C PRO A 50 -32.14 -16.30 11.88
N TYR A 51 -31.20 -15.37 11.97
CA TYR A 51 -30.33 -14.94 10.86
C TYR A 51 -29.26 -16.00 10.47
N ARG A 52 -28.99 -16.96 11.36
CA ARG A 52 -27.91 -17.95 11.19
C ARG A 52 -28.22 -19.04 10.14
N ILE A 53 -29.49 -19.44 9.97
CA ILE A 53 -29.86 -20.53 9.05
C ILE A 53 -29.87 -20.03 7.59
N ARG A 54 -30.33 -18.80 7.33
CA ARG A 54 -30.32 -18.20 5.99
C ARG A 54 -28.91 -17.98 5.42
N LYS A 55 -27.93 -17.61 6.27
CA LYS A 55 -26.53 -17.45 5.84
C LYS A 55 -25.91 -18.76 5.33
N ARG A 56 -26.19 -19.90 5.98
CA ARG A 56 -25.66 -21.21 5.58
C ARG A 56 -26.22 -21.69 4.24
N GLY A 57 -27.52 -21.49 3.99
CA GLY A 57 -28.15 -21.85 2.71
C GLY A 57 -27.60 -21.03 1.54
N PHE A 58 -27.46 -19.71 1.71
CA PHE A 58 -26.89 -18.83 0.68
C PHE A 58 -25.42 -19.14 0.38
N LEU A 59 -24.65 -19.48 1.41
CA LEU A 59 -23.24 -19.85 1.30
C LEU A 59 -23.06 -21.15 0.49
N LEU A 60 -23.84 -22.18 0.82
CA LEU A 60 -23.79 -23.46 0.09
C LEU A 60 -24.21 -23.26 -1.37
N PHE A 61 -25.26 -22.48 -1.63
CA PHE A 61 -25.71 -22.17 -3.00
C PHE A 61 -24.64 -21.46 -3.83
N THR A 62 -23.94 -20.48 -3.23
CA THR A 62 -22.86 -19.74 -3.90
C THR A 62 -21.68 -20.66 -4.25
N VAL A 63 -21.25 -21.50 -3.29
CA VAL A 63 -20.16 -22.46 -3.51
C VAL A 63 -20.54 -23.47 -4.60
N LEU A 64 -21.75 -24.03 -4.55
CA LEU A 64 -22.25 -24.98 -5.55
C LEU A 64 -22.37 -24.35 -6.94
N THR A 65 -22.80 -23.10 -7.03
CA THR A 65 -22.91 -22.37 -8.31
C THR A 65 -21.53 -22.12 -8.91
N VAL A 66 -20.52 -21.77 -8.10
CA VAL A 66 -19.14 -21.65 -8.58
C VAL A 66 -18.59 -23.00 -9.06
N ILE A 67 -18.82 -24.08 -8.31
CA ILE A 67 -18.41 -25.43 -8.72
C ILE A 67 -19.07 -25.80 -10.05
N ALA A 68 -20.37 -25.57 -10.18
CA ALA A 68 -21.12 -25.83 -11.42
C ALA A 68 -20.54 -25.05 -12.60
N ILE A 69 -20.30 -23.74 -12.46
CA ILE A 69 -19.72 -22.92 -13.53
C ILE A 69 -18.30 -23.37 -13.91
N LEU A 70 -17.48 -23.75 -12.92
CA LEU A 70 -16.11 -24.22 -13.19
C LEU A 70 -16.09 -25.63 -13.81
N SER A 71 -17.13 -26.43 -13.61
CA SER A 71 -17.27 -27.78 -14.17
C SER A 71 -17.84 -27.79 -15.61
N MET A 72 -18.50 -26.70 -16.03
CA MET A 72 -19.01 -26.55 -17.40
C MET A 72 -17.87 -26.22 -18.36
N GLY A 73 -17.21 -27.26 -18.88
CA GLY A 73 -16.19 -27.12 -19.93
C GLY A 73 -16.80 -26.59 -21.23
N GLY A 74 -16.29 -25.46 -21.73
CA GLY A 74 -16.48 -25.05 -23.13
C GLY A 74 -17.24 -23.74 -23.38
N VAL A 75 -17.98 -23.18 -22.42
CA VAL A 75 -18.80 -21.96 -22.68
C VAL A 75 -18.27 -20.75 -21.93
N LEU A 76 -17.67 -19.85 -22.72
CA LEU A 76 -17.21 -18.48 -22.42
C LEU A 76 -16.05 -18.36 -21.42
N GLU A 77 -14.83 -18.38 -21.96
CA GLU A 77 -13.61 -17.87 -21.31
C GLU A 77 -13.82 -16.47 -20.67
N LYS A 78 -14.71 -15.64 -21.23
CA LYS A 78 -15.15 -14.37 -20.61
C LYS A 78 -15.91 -14.59 -19.30
N ALA A 79 -16.86 -15.53 -19.24
CA ALA A 79 -17.58 -15.89 -18.03
C ALA A 79 -16.63 -16.49 -16.99
N ARG A 80 -15.70 -17.36 -17.42
CA ARG A 80 -14.64 -17.89 -16.55
C ARG A 80 -13.76 -16.78 -15.96
N ARG A 81 -13.30 -15.82 -16.77
CA ARG A 81 -12.52 -14.65 -16.28
C ARG A 81 -13.33 -13.78 -15.34
N PHE A 82 -14.61 -13.54 -15.65
CA PHE A 82 -15.52 -12.80 -14.78
C PHE A 82 -15.70 -13.49 -13.43
N VAL A 83 -15.95 -14.80 -13.43
CA VAL A 83 -16.08 -15.62 -12.22
C VAL A 83 -14.77 -15.65 -11.44
N ILE A 84 -13.61 -15.83 -12.08
CA ILE A 84 -12.30 -15.75 -11.41
C ILE A 84 -12.09 -14.37 -10.77
N ARG A 85 -12.47 -13.27 -11.46
CA ARG A 85 -12.38 -11.92 -10.91
C ARG A 85 -13.30 -11.76 -9.69
N ARG A 86 -14.54 -12.24 -9.76
CA ARG A 86 -15.47 -12.24 -8.62
C ARG A 86 -14.97 -13.12 -7.48
N ILE A 87 -14.44 -14.32 -7.74
CA ILE A 87 -13.83 -15.19 -6.73
C ILE A 87 -12.61 -14.54 -6.09
N ARG A 88 -11.81 -13.74 -6.79
CA ARG A 88 -10.69 -13.03 -6.16
C ARG A 88 -11.17 -11.98 -5.15
N ILE A 89 -12.28 -11.31 -5.43
CA ILE A 89 -12.89 -10.31 -4.55
C ILE A 89 -13.65 -11.00 -3.41
N LEU A 90 -14.51 -11.96 -3.73
CA LEU A 90 -15.32 -12.72 -2.76
C LEU A 90 -14.47 -13.69 -1.95
N GLY A 91 -13.37 -14.19 -2.50
CA GLY A 91 -12.48 -15.18 -1.92
C GLY A 91 -11.79 -14.74 -0.63
N GLN A 92 -11.81 -13.43 -0.39
CA GLN A 92 -11.28 -12.78 0.80
C GLN A 92 -12.40 -12.39 1.79
N SER A 93 -13.67 -12.54 1.41
CA SER A 93 -14.79 -12.31 2.32
C SER A 93 -14.79 -13.37 3.43
N SER A 94 -15.12 -12.95 4.65
CA SER A 94 -15.31 -13.85 5.80
C SER A 94 -16.27 -14.99 5.47
N VAL A 95 -17.37 -14.68 4.76
CA VAL A 95 -18.37 -15.65 4.31
C VAL A 95 -17.73 -16.74 3.44
N TRP A 96 -16.93 -16.39 2.44
CA TRP A 96 -16.26 -17.35 1.58
C TRP A 96 -15.25 -18.22 2.34
N ILE A 97 -14.44 -17.60 3.19
CA ILE A 97 -13.44 -18.28 4.02
C ILE A 97 -14.14 -19.30 4.92
N GLU A 98 -15.18 -18.90 5.64
CA GLU A 98 -15.97 -19.78 6.51
C GLU A 98 -16.55 -20.96 5.71
N GLY A 99 -17.10 -20.72 4.51
CA GLY A 99 -17.66 -21.78 3.67
C GLY A 99 -16.64 -22.86 3.31
N TRP A 100 -15.46 -22.47 2.84
CA TRP A 100 -14.42 -23.43 2.47
C TRP A 100 -13.81 -24.16 3.66
N THR A 101 -13.70 -23.51 4.83
CA THR A 101 -13.22 -24.18 6.05
C THR A 101 -14.13 -25.32 6.50
N VAL A 102 -15.41 -25.31 6.14
CA VAL A 102 -16.35 -26.40 6.44
C VAL A 102 -16.21 -27.56 5.46
N VAL A 103 -15.96 -27.28 4.17
CA VAL A 103 -16.04 -28.30 3.11
C VAL A 103 -14.68 -28.86 2.65
N SER A 104 -13.56 -28.23 3.01
CA SER A 104 -12.22 -28.62 2.58
C SER A 104 -11.25 -28.74 3.76
N PRO A 105 -10.79 -29.96 4.10
CA PRO A 105 -9.84 -30.17 5.20
C PRO A 105 -8.54 -29.37 5.05
N GLY A 106 -8.04 -29.18 3.82
CA GLY A 106 -6.85 -28.38 3.56
C GLY A 106 -7.07 -26.89 3.88
N SER A 107 -8.22 -26.35 3.47
CA SER A 107 -8.64 -24.98 3.78
C SER A 107 -8.76 -24.73 5.28
N HIS A 108 -9.33 -25.69 6.01
CA HIS A 108 -9.43 -25.64 7.46
C HIS A 108 -8.05 -25.62 8.13
N LYS A 109 -7.12 -26.47 7.68
CA LYS A 109 -5.73 -26.48 8.17
C LYS A 109 -5.01 -25.15 7.92
N THR A 110 -5.15 -24.56 6.73
CA THR A 110 -4.57 -23.24 6.43
C THR A 110 -5.19 -22.15 7.30
N TRP A 111 -6.52 -22.17 7.51
CA TRP A 111 -7.18 -21.22 8.41
C TRP A 111 -6.70 -21.35 9.86
N LEU A 112 -6.59 -22.57 10.39
CA LEU A 112 -6.05 -22.81 11.74
C LEU A 112 -4.63 -22.28 11.88
N ARG A 113 -3.78 -22.48 10.87
CA ARG A 113 -2.41 -21.93 10.87
C ARG A 113 -2.42 -20.40 10.89
N ALA A 114 -3.22 -19.77 10.03
CA ALA A 114 -3.34 -18.31 10.01
C ALA A 114 -3.86 -17.76 11.35
N LYS A 115 -4.80 -18.46 12.00
CA LYS A 115 -5.30 -18.14 13.34
C LYS A 115 -4.20 -18.24 14.40
N ASN A 116 -3.48 -19.36 14.43
CA ASN A 116 -2.40 -19.58 15.39
C ASN A 116 -1.28 -18.54 15.20
N TYR A 117 -0.94 -18.22 13.95
CA TYR A 117 0.02 -17.19 13.60
C TYR A 117 -0.43 -15.80 14.10
N TYR A 118 -1.69 -15.45 13.89
CA TYR A 118 -2.30 -14.24 14.44
C TYR A 118 -2.20 -14.20 15.97
N GLU A 119 -2.61 -15.26 16.66
CA GLU A 119 -2.57 -15.34 18.13
C GLU A 119 -1.14 -15.20 18.66
N GLN A 120 -0.15 -15.73 17.94
CA GLN A 120 1.27 -15.58 18.25
C GLN A 120 1.79 -14.15 18.04
N GLN A 121 1.42 -13.50 16.92
CA GLN A 121 1.93 -12.16 16.59
C GLN A 121 1.24 -11.03 17.36
N LEU A 122 -0.03 -11.20 17.75
CA LEU A 122 -0.83 -10.17 18.41
C LEU A 122 -0.13 -9.52 19.62
N PRO A 123 0.38 -10.26 20.63
CA PRO A 123 1.09 -9.65 21.75
C PRO A 123 2.37 -8.92 21.33
N LEU A 124 3.07 -9.41 20.30
CA LEU A 124 4.30 -8.79 19.79
C LEU A 124 4.03 -7.49 19.05
N ILE A 125 2.94 -7.43 18.27
CA ILE A 125 2.50 -6.19 17.61
C ILE A 125 2.04 -5.18 18.64
N ARG A 126 1.23 -5.59 19.63
CA ARG A 126 0.80 -4.70 20.71
C ARG A 126 1.98 -4.11 21.47
N ALA A 127 2.98 -4.92 21.82
CA ALA A 127 4.18 -4.45 22.50
C ALA A 127 5.01 -3.47 21.64
N ALA A 128 5.12 -3.73 20.33
CA ALA A 128 5.77 -2.79 19.41
C ALA A 128 4.98 -1.47 19.31
N ALA A 129 3.66 -1.56 19.18
CA ALA A 129 2.76 -0.41 19.07
C ALA A 129 2.83 0.52 20.28
N GLN A 130 3.00 -0.02 21.50
CA GLN A 130 3.12 0.78 22.73
C GLN A 130 4.32 1.75 22.72
N ASN A 131 5.36 1.40 21.97
CA ASN A 131 6.55 2.23 21.77
C ASN A 131 6.52 2.98 20.42
N TYR A 132 5.44 2.83 19.67
CA TYR A 132 5.27 3.42 18.36
C TYR A 132 4.35 4.64 18.44
N THR A 133 4.65 5.62 17.60
CA THR A 133 3.91 6.86 17.48
C THR A 133 3.34 6.95 16.07
N VAL A 134 2.04 7.22 15.99
CA VAL A 134 1.27 7.37 14.75
C VAL A 134 0.96 8.85 14.54
N HIS A 135 1.15 9.35 13.32
CA HIS A 135 0.79 10.71 12.95
C HIS A 135 -0.73 10.91 13.09
N SER A 136 -1.16 12.06 13.62
CA SER A 136 -2.56 12.41 13.87
C SER A 136 -3.44 12.17 12.64
N TYR A 137 -2.95 12.57 11.47
CA TYR A 137 -3.50 12.29 10.15
C TYR A 137 -3.94 10.83 9.92
N PHE A 138 -3.24 9.84 10.50
CA PHE A 138 -3.59 8.42 10.43
C PHE A 138 -4.29 7.91 11.69
N ALA A 139 -4.09 8.55 12.83
CA ALA A 139 -4.71 8.15 14.11
C ALA A 139 -6.22 8.40 14.15
N GLU A 140 -6.71 9.37 13.38
CA GLU A 140 -8.14 9.70 13.25
C GLU A 140 -8.99 8.57 12.65
N VAL A 141 -8.36 7.59 11.98
CA VAL A 141 -9.04 6.37 11.51
C VAL A 141 -9.77 5.66 12.66
N GLY A 142 -9.20 5.72 13.88
CA GLY A 142 -9.79 5.11 15.07
C GLY A 142 -11.16 5.66 15.44
N ASP A 143 -11.52 6.87 15.01
CA ASP A 143 -12.83 7.48 15.30
C ASP A 143 -13.97 6.79 14.52
N HIS A 144 -13.61 6.01 13.49
CA HIS A 144 -14.55 5.21 12.70
C HIS A 144 -14.57 3.73 13.11
N VAL A 145 -13.63 3.28 13.93
CA VAL A 145 -13.51 1.87 14.32
C VAL A 145 -14.31 1.61 15.59
N THR A 146 -15.46 0.94 15.46
CA THR A 146 -16.34 0.64 16.60
C THR A 146 -16.28 -0.83 17.08
N THR A 147 -15.52 -1.68 16.38
CA THR A 147 -15.39 -3.12 16.67
C THR A 147 -14.05 -3.64 16.11
N PRO A 148 -13.42 -4.66 16.72
CA PRO A 148 -12.25 -5.30 16.13
C PRO A 148 -12.56 -6.10 14.86
N ASP A 149 -13.85 -6.37 14.55
CA ASP A 149 -14.25 -7.17 13.38
C ASP A 149 -14.46 -6.34 12.10
N VAL A 150 -13.91 -5.13 12.03
CA VAL A 150 -13.93 -4.31 10.81
C VAL A 150 -13.16 -5.03 9.68
N GLY A 151 -13.76 -5.05 8.49
CA GLY A 151 -13.14 -5.67 7.32
C GLY A 151 -11.96 -4.84 6.80
N TRP A 152 -10.95 -5.49 6.20
CA TRP A 152 -9.77 -4.81 5.63
C TRP A 152 -10.12 -3.66 4.67
N TYR A 153 -11.08 -3.93 3.78
CA TYR A 153 -11.57 -2.95 2.82
C TYR A 153 -12.37 -1.81 3.46
N GLU A 154 -13.01 -2.08 4.59
CA GLU A 154 -13.77 -1.07 5.32
C GLU A 154 -12.82 -0.11 6.06
N ILE A 155 -11.78 -0.63 6.73
CA ILE A 155 -10.79 0.22 7.41
C ILE A 155 -9.94 1.04 6.43
N ILE A 156 -9.64 0.52 5.23
CA ILE A 156 -9.06 1.33 4.14
C ILE A 156 -10.00 2.49 3.78
N GLY A 157 -11.31 2.25 3.75
CA GLY A 157 -12.30 3.30 3.49
C GLY A 157 -12.36 4.35 4.59
N PHE A 158 -12.27 3.95 5.86
CA PHE A 158 -12.15 4.91 6.96
C PHE A 158 -10.90 5.78 6.83
N ARG A 159 -9.76 5.18 6.45
CA ARG A 159 -8.54 5.92 6.14
C ARG A 159 -8.72 6.87 4.97
N ALA A 160 -9.25 6.40 3.84
CA ALA A 160 -9.50 7.24 2.66
C ALA A 160 -10.36 8.47 2.99
N LYS A 161 -11.45 8.27 3.75
CA LYS A 161 -12.34 9.33 4.20
C LYS A 161 -11.61 10.36 5.08
N THR A 162 -10.81 9.88 6.04
CA THR A 162 -10.02 10.73 6.94
C THR A 162 -9.01 11.57 6.15
N MET A 163 -8.29 10.94 5.22
CA MET A 163 -7.36 11.63 4.31
C MET A 163 -8.06 12.69 3.45
N ALA A 164 -9.23 12.35 2.90
CA ALA A 164 -9.99 13.25 2.03
C ALA A 164 -10.56 14.45 2.80
N ARG A 165 -10.93 14.25 4.07
CA ARG A 165 -11.29 15.33 4.99
C ARG A 165 -10.11 16.25 5.28
N ALA A 166 -8.97 15.68 5.70
CA ALA A 166 -7.76 16.45 6.01
C ALA A 166 -7.24 17.27 4.81
N LEU A 167 -7.41 16.76 3.57
CA LEU A 167 -7.12 17.54 2.37
C LEU A 167 -8.07 18.74 2.19
N GLU A 168 -9.36 18.58 2.49
CA GLU A 168 -10.35 19.65 2.34
C GLU A 168 -10.26 20.71 3.44
N GLU A 169 -10.15 20.27 4.69
CA GLU A 169 -10.21 21.14 5.86
C GLU A 169 -8.85 21.85 6.08
N ASP A 170 -7.75 21.13 5.95
CA ASP A 170 -6.41 21.62 6.32
C ASP A 170 -5.46 21.77 5.12
N GLY A 171 -5.87 21.37 3.91
CA GLY A 171 -4.97 21.28 2.77
C GLY A 171 -3.90 20.19 2.90
N ARG A 172 -4.03 19.29 3.89
CA ARG A 172 -3.02 18.29 4.23
C ARG A 172 -3.06 17.14 3.22
N ASN A 173 -1.90 16.80 2.65
CA ASN A 173 -1.80 15.87 1.52
C ASN A 173 -0.81 14.72 1.73
N ASP A 174 -0.76 14.15 2.94
CA ASP A 174 0.17 13.07 3.30
C ASP A 174 -0.04 11.79 2.49
N PHE A 175 -1.24 11.57 1.94
CA PHE A 175 -1.50 10.47 1.02
C PHE A 175 -0.57 10.45 -0.21
N ARG A 176 0.09 11.58 -0.54
CA ARG A 176 1.10 11.67 -1.60
C ARG A 176 2.30 10.76 -1.38
N VAL A 177 2.60 10.37 -0.14
CA VAL A 177 3.68 9.39 0.16
C VAL A 177 3.42 8.04 -0.52
N GLU A 178 2.15 7.72 -0.81
CA GLU A 178 1.77 6.58 -1.67
C GLU A 178 1.38 7.04 -3.07
N LYS A 179 0.48 8.03 -3.18
CA LYS A 179 -0.27 8.25 -4.43
C LYS A 179 0.49 9.07 -5.48
N ASP A 180 1.56 9.78 -5.10
CA ASP A 180 2.48 10.42 -6.04
C ASP A 180 3.82 9.66 -6.03
N LYS A 181 4.07 8.82 -7.04
CA LYS A 181 5.31 8.04 -7.18
C LYS A 181 6.57 8.92 -7.14
N CYS A 182 6.50 10.14 -7.63
CA CYS A 182 7.67 11.01 -7.62
C CYS A 182 7.97 11.50 -6.21
N SER A 183 6.95 11.86 -5.43
CA SER A 183 7.12 12.18 -4.00
C SER A 183 7.49 10.95 -3.17
N MET A 184 6.93 9.78 -3.47
CA MET A 184 7.30 8.51 -2.83
C MET A 184 8.79 8.18 -3.04
N LEU A 185 9.29 8.28 -4.27
CA LEU A 185 10.68 7.97 -4.58
C LEU A 185 11.63 9.02 -4.01
N GLU A 186 11.23 10.30 -4.00
CA GLU A 186 11.97 11.36 -3.31
C GLU A 186 12.04 11.12 -1.79
N PHE A 187 10.93 10.70 -1.17
CA PHE A 187 10.91 10.26 0.24
C PHE A 187 11.91 9.12 0.48
N PHE A 188 11.95 8.12 -0.41
CA PHE A 188 12.91 7.02 -0.29
C PHE A 188 14.36 7.49 -0.43
N GLN A 189 14.65 8.36 -1.39
CA GLN A 189 15.97 8.94 -1.62
C GLN A 189 16.44 9.78 -0.43
N ASN A 190 15.58 10.66 0.09
CA ASN A 190 15.90 11.54 1.22
C ASN A 190 16.22 10.75 2.50
N ASN A 191 15.66 9.55 2.63
CA ASN A 191 15.89 8.64 3.75
C ASN A 191 16.93 7.55 3.45
N GLN A 192 17.66 7.67 2.35
CA GLN A 192 18.73 6.76 1.95
C GLN A 192 18.28 5.28 1.90
N PHE A 193 17.03 5.03 1.52
CA PHE A 193 16.57 3.66 1.32
C PHE A 193 17.25 3.07 0.07
N PRO A 194 17.66 1.79 0.11
CA PRO A 194 18.13 1.14 -1.09
C PRO A 194 16.97 1.03 -2.08
N MET A 195 17.14 1.56 -3.29
CA MET A 195 16.11 1.60 -4.33
C MET A 195 16.76 1.72 -5.71
N PRO A 196 16.08 1.29 -6.81
CA PRO A 196 16.60 1.57 -8.14
C PRO A 196 16.67 3.08 -8.39
N PRO A 197 17.80 3.62 -8.90
CA PRO A 197 17.99 5.06 -9.06
C PRO A 197 16.92 5.73 -9.92
N VAL A 198 16.43 6.89 -9.48
CA VAL A 198 15.64 7.79 -10.33
C VAL A 198 16.59 8.62 -11.17
N LEU A 199 16.51 8.46 -12.48
CA LEU A 199 17.41 9.13 -13.43
C LEU A 199 16.93 10.56 -13.73
N LYS A 200 15.61 10.74 -13.82
CA LYS A 200 15.01 12.05 -14.14
C LYS A 200 13.54 12.09 -13.75
N VAL A 201 13.07 13.27 -13.36
CA VAL A 201 11.66 13.59 -13.10
C VAL A 201 11.27 14.82 -13.91
N TRP A 202 10.08 14.81 -14.51
CA TRP A 202 9.48 15.97 -15.16
C TRP A 202 8.08 16.24 -14.60
N ARG A 203 7.86 17.50 -14.24
CA ARG A 203 6.53 18.05 -13.88
C ARG A 203 5.92 18.88 -15.02
N ASN A 204 6.64 19.04 -16.14
CA ASN A 204 6.16 19.71 -17.34
C ASN A 204 6.08 18.71 -18.52
N LYS A 205 4.90 18.59 -19.13
CA LYS A 205 4.64 17.63 -20.22
C LYS A 205 5.48 17.91 -21.47
N GLY A 206 5.60 19.18 -21.84
CA GLY A 206 6.36 19.60 -23.01
C GLY A 206 7.86 19.30 -22.85
N GLN A 207 8.41 19.60 -21.68
CA GLN A 207 9.80 19.29 -21.35
C GLN A 207 10.08 17.79 -21.37
N ALA A 208 9.21 16.99 -20.74
CA ALA A 208 9.34 15.53 -20.75
C ALA A 208 9.41 14.98 -22.18
N LYS A 209 8.53 15.49 -23.06
CA LYS A 209 8.50 15.06 -24.45
C LYS A 209 9.73 15.50 -25.22
N TYR A 210 10.12 16.77 -25.08
CA TYR A 210 11.28 17.33 -25.74
C TYR A 210 12.57 16.59 -25.37
N GLU A 211 12.81 16.33 -24.08
CA GLU A 211 14.02 15.64 -23.63
C GLU A 211 14.04 14.17 -24.07
N LEU A 212 12.91 13.46 -24.01
CA LEU A 212 12.82 12.07 -24.49
C LEU A 212 12.97 11.94 -26.02
N GLU A 213 12.55 12.95 -26.78
CA GLU A 213 12.69 12.93 -28.25
C GLU A 213 14.08 13.35 -28.71
N LYS A 214 14.59 14.47 -28.16
CA LYS A 214 15.77 15.16 -28.69
C LYS A 214 17.04 14.92 -27.88
N HIS A 215 16.93 14.49 -26.62
CA HIS A 215 18.05 14.38 -25.68
C HIS A 215 18.14 13.01 -25.01
N ASN A 216 17.53 11.98 -25.59
CA ASN A 216 17.51 10.65 -24.98
C ASN A 216 18.90 10.01 -24.89
N GLU A 217 19.83 10.32 -25.79
CA GLU A 217 21.21 9.82 -25.71
C GLU A 217 21.96 10.41 -24.51
N HIS A 218 21.82 11.70 -24.25
CA HIS A 218 22.41 12.31 -23.06
C HIS A 218 21.77 11.79 -21.78
N LEU A 219 20.44 11.64 -21.80
CA LEU A 219 19.64 11.22 -20.66
C LEU A 219 19.85 9.73 -20.30
N LEU A 220 19.98 8.87 -21.31
CA LEU A 220 19.93 7.41 -21.17
C LEU A 220 21.19 6.69 -21.66
N GLY A 221 22.13 7.38 -22.30
CA GLY A 221 23.32 6.80 -22.93
C GLY A 221 24.23 6.03 -21.98
N SER A 222 24.30 6.45 -20.71
CA SER A 222 25.07 5.80 -19.66
C SER A 222 24.26 4.79 -18.84
N SER A 223 22.96 4.66 -19.09
CA SER A 223 22.06 3.87 -18.24
C SER A 223 22.12 2.39 -18.58
N LYS A 224 21.99 1.54 -17.55
CA LYS A 224 21.71 0.12 -17.74
C LYS A 224 20.25 -0.05 -18.15
N PHE A 225 20.04 -0.59 -19.34
CA PHE A 225 18.71 -0.92 -19.85
C PHE A 225 18.24 -2.31 -19.38
N PRO A 226 16.91 -2.55 -19.26
CA PRO A 226 15.81 -1.61 -19.53
C PRO A 226 15.67 -0.54 -18.45
N VAL A 227 15.34 0.69 -18.83
CA VAL A 227 14.88 1.72 -17.90
C VAL A 227 13.35 1.78 -17.89
N PHE A 228 12.73 2.36 -16.88
CA PHE A 228 11.27 2.38 -16.72
C PHE A 228 10.75 3.82 -16.75
N LEU A 229 9.93 4.14 -17.75
CA LEU A 229 9.17 5.39 -17.78
C LEU A 229 7.88 5.20 -16.97
N LYS A 230 7.72 5.97 -15.89
CA LYS A 230 6.60 5.86 -14.95
C LYS A 230 5.86 7.20 -14.82
N CYS A 231 4.54 7.18 -14.68
CA CYS A 231 3.77 8.37 -14.31
C CYS A 231 3.80 8.59 -12.78
N CYS A 232 4.03 9.84 -12.36
CA CYS A 232 4.05 10.23 -10.95
C CYS A 232 2.68 10.00 -10.28
N HIS A 233 1.64 10.63 -10.83
CA HIS A 233 0.28 10.70 -10.27
C HIS A 233 -0.60 9.44 -10.44
N LEU A 234 -0.07 8.34 -10.98
CA LEU A 234 -0.87 7.12 -11.25
C LEU A 234 -0.19 5.93 -10.60
N THR A 235 -0.70 5.43 -9.48
CA THR A 235 -0.09 4.32 -8.72
C THR A 235 -0.85 3.00 -8.82
N GLN A 236 -2.08 3.03 -9.32
CA GLN A 236 -2.89 1.84 -9.52
C GLN A 236 -2.36 0.99 -10.69
N GLY A 237 -2.25 -0.33 -10.49
CA GLY A 237 -1.81 -1.26 -11.53
C GLY A 237 -2.74 -1.30 -12.76
N SER A 238 -4.04 -1.04 -12.57
CA SER A 238 -5.03 -0.91 -13.65
C SER A 238 -4.70 0.25 -14.60
N SER A 239 -4.05 1.30 -14.12
CA SER A 239 -3.71 2.48 -14.91
C SER A 239 -2.58 2.22 -15.91
N LYS A 240 -1.86 1.09 -15.86
CA LYS A 240 -0.71 0.77 -16.74
C LYS A 240 0.24 1.98 -16.86
N SER A 241 0.59 2.55 -15.71
CA SER A 241 1.35 3.80 -15.56
C SER A 241 2.85 3.67 -15.79
N THR A 242 3.33 2.48 -16.15
CA THR A 242 4.75 2.15 -16.27
C THR A 242 4.98 1.44 -17.59
N ILE A 243 5.99 1.87 -18.33
CA ILE A 243 6.44 1.19 -19.54
C ILE A 243 7.95 0.96 -19.50
N PRO A 244 8.43 -0.28 -19.76
CA PRO A 244 9.86 -0.51 -19.93
C PRO A 244 10.34 0.07 -21.26
N LEU A 245 11.47 0.75 -21.22
CA LEU A 245 12.23 1.20 -22.38
C LEU A 245 13.45 0.29 -22.47
N PRO A 246 13.54 -0.65 -23.43
CA PRO A 246 14.61 -1.64 -23.49
C PRO A 246 15.92 -1.13 -24.11
N SER A 247 15.89 -0.02 -24.84
CA SER A 247 17.07 0.61 -25.44
C SER A 247 16.75 2.03 -25.91
N ILE A 248 17.79 2.82 -26.24
CA ILE A 248 17.64 4.12 -26.91
C ILE A 248 17.00 3.95 -28.28
N ASP A 249 17.43 2.95 -29.05
CA ASP A 249 16.85 2.61 -30.36
C ASP A 249 15.33 2.39 -30.28
N TYR A 250 14.86 1.75 -29.20
CA TYR A 250 13.44 1.58 -28.97
C TYR A 250 12.74 2.92 -28.76
N VAL A 251 13.32 3.81 -27.95
CA VAL A 251 12.76 5.17 -27.72
C VAL A 251 12.64 5.93 -29.04
N ASN A 252 13.70 5.91 -29.86
CA ASN A 252 13.73 6.56 -31.17
C ASN A 252 12.69 5.98 -32.13
N LYS A 253 12.65 4.64 -32.28
CA LYS A 253 11.73 3.95 -33.20
C LYS A 253 10.27 4.03 -32.76
N GLN A 254 10.01 4.02 -31.45
CA GLN A 254 8.66 4.01 -30.87
C GLN A 254 8.21 5.39 -30.39
N TRP A 255 8.91 6.46 -30.77
CA TRP A 255 8.58 7.82 -30.32
C TRP A 255 7.12 8.21 -30.54
N PRO A 256 6.49 7.97 -31.72
CA PRO A 256 5.08 8.31 -31.92
C PRO A 256 4.15 7.62 -30.91
N TYR A 257 4.46 6.38 -30.53
CA TYR A 257 3.70 5.65 -29.52
C TYR A 257 3.96 6.19 -28.10
N LEU A 258 5.22 6.42 -27.73
CA LEU A 258 5.60 6.97 -26.42
C LEU A 258 5.02 8.37 -26.20
N ASN A 259 5.07 9.25 -27.21
CA ASN A 259 4.49 10.59 -27.17
C ASN A 259 2.99 10.54 -26.89
N ARG A 260 2.24 9.68 -27.61
CA ARG A 260 0.80 9.46 -27.37
C ARG A 260 0.53 8.85 -25.99
N TRP A 261 1.38 7.92 -25.55
CA TRP A 261 1.28 7.34 -24.21
C TRP A 261 1.43 8.42 -23.14
N ILE A 262 2.42 9.31 -23.27
CA ILE A 262 2.61 10.46 -22.36
C ILE A 262 1.37 11.34 -22.36
N ASP A 263 0.84 11.75 -23.52
CA ASP A 263 -0.39 12.57 -23.57
C ASP A 263 -1.56 11.90 -22.86
N THR A 264 -1.80 10.64 -23.18
CA THR A 264 -2.91 9.86 -22.63
C THR A 264 -2.77 9.76 -21.12
N LYS A 265 -1.60 9.38 -20.63
CA LYS A 265 -1.38 9.16 -19.19
C LYS A 265 -1.25 10.43 -18.39
N TRP A 266 -0.81 11.54 -18.98
CA TRP A 266 -0.76 12.84 -18.30
C TRP A 266 -2.16 13.40 -18.01
N ALA A 267 -3.09 13.16 -18.94
CA ALA A 267 -4.49 13.57 -18.81
C ALA A 267 -5.34 12.57 -18.00
N TYR A 268 -4.90 11.31 -17.90
CA TYR A 268 -5.64 10.26 -17.21
C TYR A 268 -5.77 10.55 -15.71
N ARG A 269 -6.91 10.17 -15.14
CA ARG A 269 -7.17 10.17 -13.70
C ARG A 269 -7.51 8.78 -13.23
N SER A 270 -6.92 8.41 -12.11
CA SER A 270 -7.11 7.08 -11.51
C SER A 270 -8.54 6.97 -10.97
N ASP A 271 -9.11 5.78 -11.07
CA ASP A 271 -10.47 5.52 -10.62
C ASP A 271 -10.47 4.17 -9.88
N ASP A 272 -10.96 4.16 -8.64
CA ASP A 272 -11.14 2.97 -7.82
C ASP A 272 -12.47 2.21 -8.07
N TRP A 273 -13.32 2.73 -8.96
CA TRP A 273 -14.53 2.10 -9.53
C TRP A 273 -15.55 1.73 -8.44
N GLU A 274 -15.87 0.43 -8.31
CA GLU A 274 -16.86 -0.11 -7.38
C GLU A 274 -16.31 -0.31 -5.95
N ARG A 275 -15.10 0.17 -5.65
CA ARG A 275 -14.53 0.02 -4.30
C ARG A 275 -15.30 0.89 -3.30
N PRO A 276 -15.49 0.43 -2.05
CA PRO A 276 -16.26 1.17 -1.04
C PRO A 276 -15.74 2.60 -0.77
N TRP A 277 -14.47 2.85 -1.05
CA TRP A 277 -13.78 4.12 -0.82
C TRP A 277 -13.50 4.92 -2.09
N ALA A 278 -14.09 4.52 -3.24
CA ALA A 278 -13.77 5.13 -4.53
C ALA A 278 -14.00 6.64 -4.52
N ALA A 279 -15.07 7.14 -3.92
CA ALA A 279 -15.35 8.57 -3.83
C ALA A 279 -14.21 9.36 -3.16
N ASP A 280 -13.78 8.91 -1.98
CA ASP A 280 -12.72 9.57 -1.22
C ASP A 280 -11.35 9.42 -1.90
N MET A 281 -10.98 8.22 -2.35
CA MET A 281 -9.68 8.01 -3.01
C MET A 281 -9.59 8.70 -4.37
N ASN A 282 -10.66 8.74 -5.16
CA ASN A 282 -10.64 9.43 -6.45
C ASN A 282 -10.40 10.92 -6.24
N LYS A 283 -11.09 11.54 -5.28
CA LYS A 283 -10.87 12.93 -4.87
C LYS A 283 -9.40 13.20 -4.48
N LEU A 284 -8.79 12.31 -3.69
CA LEU A 284 -7.36 12.41 -3.35
C LEU A 284 -6.47 12.32 -4.59
N THR A 285 -6.70 11.33 -5.47
CA THR A 285 -5.87 11.17 -6.67
C THR A 285 -6.08 12.25 -7.72
N ASP A 286 -7.26 12.87 -7.77
CA ASP A 286 -7.59 13.97 -8.67
C ASP A 286 -6.86 15.27 -8.30
N SER A 287 -6.52 15.45 -7.03
CA SER A 287 -5.74 16.61 -6.57
C SER A 287 -4.24 16.50 -6.87
N LEU A 288 -3.77 15.39 -7.43
CA LEU A 288 -2.36 15.19 -7.75
C LEU A 288 -1.94 15.93 -9.00
N VAL A 289 -0.74 16.52 -8.95
CA VAL A 289 -0.12 17.15 -10.11
C VAL A 289 0.49 16.08 -11.02
N PRO A 290 0.08 15.99 -12.30
CA PRO A 290 0.65 15.03 -13.22
C PRO A 290 2.15 15.23 -13.45
N GLY A 291 2.83 14.14 -13.77
CA GLY A 291 4.26 14.12 -14.03
C GLY A 291 4.70 12.75 -14.51
N VAL A 292 5.93 12.66 -15.00
CA VAL A 292 6.58 11.40 -15.37
C VAL A 292 8.01 11.37 -14.85
N LEU A 293 8.56 10.18 -14.69
CA LEU A 293 9.93 9.93 -14.28
C LEU A 293 10.54 8.78 -15.08
N ILE A 294 11.87 8.74 -15.16
CA ILE A 294 12.61 7.55 -15.57
C ILE A 294 13.36 6.98 -14.38
N GLN A 295 13.22 5.67 -14.19
CA GLN A 295 13.92 4.91 -13.17
C GLN A 295 14.81 3.84 -13.82
N ALA A 296 16.01 3.66 -13.28
CA ALA A 296 16.88 2.54 -13.61
C ALA A 296 16.23 1.19 -13.18
N PRO A 297 16.65 0.06 -13.76
CA PRO A 297 16.15 -1.24 -13.34
C PRO A 297 16.69 -1.61 -11.96
N PHE A 298 15.94 -2.45 -11.23
CA PHE A 298 16.58 -3.30 -10.22
C PHE A 298 17.50 -4.26 -10.95
N GLU A 299 18.81 -4.19 -10.67
CA GLU A 299 19.77 -5.00 -11.40
C GLU A 299 19.49 -6.49 -11.19
N ILE A 300 19.60 -7.28 -12.25
CA ILE A 300 19.56 -8.73 -12.17
C ILE A 300 20.82 -9.20 -12.91
N PRO A 301 21.75 -9.91 -12.25
CA PRO A 301 22.95 -10.40 -12.89
C PRO A 301 22.62 -11.18 -14.16
N LYS A 302 23.37 -10.95 -15.23
CA LYS A 302 23.15 -11.68 -16.49
C LYS A 302 23.33 -13.17 -16.25
N GLY A 303 22.37 -13.98 -16.71
CA GLY A 303 22.38 -15.44 -16.55
C GLY A 303 21.74 -15.94 -15.25
N ALA A 304 21.30 -15.05 -14.36
CA ALA A 304 20.69 -15.42 -13.08
C ALA A 304 19.30 -16.09 -13.21
N GLY A 305 18.62 -16.05 -14.37
CA GLY A 305 17.27 -16.62 -14.49
C GLY A 305 16.25 -15.98 -13.51
N LEU A 306 15.25 -16.74 -13.04
CA LEU A 306 14.23 -16.33 -12.06
C LEU A 306 14.78 -16.18 -10.62
N GLN A 307 15.93 -15.52 -10.45
CA GLN A 307 16.61 -15.35 -9.17
C GLN A 307 16.25 -14.05 -8.45
N PHE A 308 15.09 -13.46 -8.72
CA PHE A 308 14.61 -12.31 -7.95
C PHE A 308 13.16 -12.53 -7.50
N MET A 309 12.79 -11.85 -6.42
CA MET A 309 11.43 -11.87 -5.89
C MET A 309 11.03 -10.48 -5.43
N GLU A 310 9.78 -10.07 -5.67
CA GLU A 310 9.19 -8.89 -5.02
C GLU A 310 8.37 -9.36 -3.81
N LEU A 311 8.84 -9.03 -2.61
CA LEU A 311 8.13 -9.25 -1.35
C LEU A 311 7.39 -7.96 -0.94
N LYS A 312 6.07 -8.05 -0.82
CA LYS A 312 5.22 -6.95 -0.38
C LYS A 312 4.90 -7.11 1.10
N VAL A 313 5.64 -6.40 1.94
CA VAL A 313 5.66 -6.52 3.39
C VAL A 313 4.60 -5.63 4.00
N GLU A 314 3.74 -6.19 4.85
CA GLU A 314 2.69 -5.47 5.57
C GLU A 314 3.19 -5.11 6.97
N VAL A 315 3.26 -3.82 7.26
CA VAL A 315 3.70 -3.29 8.55
C VAL A 315 2.51 -2.68 9.28
N LEU A 316 2.23 -3.19 10.47
CA LEU A 316 1.14 -2.74 11.34
C LEU A 316 1.76 -2.17 12.62
N TYR A 317 1.49 -0.90 12.92
CA TYR A 317 1.98 -0.21 14.13
C TYR A 317 3.49 -0.36 14.34
N GLY A 318 4.26 -0.18 13.27
CA GLY A 318 5.72 -0.26 13.29
C GLY A 318 6.32 -1.67 13.31
N ARG A 319 5.51 -2.73 13.21
CA ARG A 319 5.97 -4.12 13.15
C ARG A 319 5.51 -4.83 11.89
N ALA A 320 6.44 -5.43 11.14
CA ALA A 320 6.10 -6.26 9.99
C ALA A 320 5.35 -7.53 10.43
N TYR A 321 4.18 -7.75 9.85
CA TYR A 321 3.32 -8.90 10.11
C TYR A 321 3.59 -10.02 9.13
N LEU A 322 3.45 -9.82 7.82
CA LEU A 322 3.76 -10.83 6.81
C LEU A 322 4.20 -10.17 5.50
N ALA A 323 4.66 -10.96 4.54
CA ALA A 323 4.83 -10.55 3.16
C ALA A 323 3.98 -11.38 2.20
N VAL A 324 3.66 -10.80 1.05
CA VAL A 324 3.16 -11.52 -0.12
C VAL A 324 4.17 -11.43 -1.25
N ALA A 325 4.60 -12.56 -1.80
CA ALA A 325 5.42 -12.55 -3.01
C ALA A 325 4.55 -12.31 -4.25
N ASN A 326 5.02 -11.46 -5.16
CA ASN A 326 4.28 -11.13 -6.39
C ASN A 326 4.83 -11.81 -7.65
N GLU A 327 6.13 -11.69 -7.91
CA GLU A 327 6.77 -12.33 -9.06
C GLU A 327 8.03 -13.08 -8.59
N PRO A 328 8.34 -14.26 -9.13
CA PRO A 328 7.49 -15.10 -10.00
C PRO A 328 6.44 -15.92 -9.23
N TYR A 329 6.48 -15.90 -7.90
CA TYR A 329 5.65 -16.75 -7.03
C TYR A 329 4.39 -16.03 -6.54
N LYS A 330 3.53 -15.61 -7.47
CA LYS A 330 2.39 -14.74 -7.18
C LYS A 330 1.43 -15.29 -6.14
N GLY A 331 1.24 -14.53 -5.07
CA GLY A 331 0.29 -14.84 -4.00
C GLY A 331 0.79 -15.86 -3.00
N THR A 332 2.12 -16.11 -2.97
CA THR A 332 2.80 -16.81 -1.88
C THR A 332 2.79 -15.93 -0.63
N ILE A 333 2.38 -16.47 0.50
CA ILE A 333 2.45 -15.78 1.80
C ILE A 333 3.76 -16.18 2.47
N VAL A 334 4.47 -15.20 3.03
CA VAL A 334 5.66 -15.43 3.85
C VAL A 334 5.41 -14.80 5.21
N THR A 335 5.27 -15.62 6.23
CA THR A 335 5.04 -15.15 7.60
C THR A 335 6.36 -14.82 8.30
N ARG A 336 6.29 -13.96 9.32
CA ARG A 336 7.50 -13.51 10.05
C ARG A 336 8.27 -14.65 10.72
N ASP A 337 7.60 -15.74 11.11
CA ASP A 337 8.21 -16.95 11.68
C ASP A 337 8.84 -17.87 10.61
N GLY A 338 8.89 -17.43 9.35
CA GLY A 338 9.58 -18.11 8.26
C GLY A 338 8.73 -19.14 7.51
N VAL A 339 7.44 -19.30 7.83
CA VAL A 339 6.57 -20.19 7.06
C VAL A 339 6.23 -19.57 5.72
N ILE A 340 6.42 -20.34 4.65
CA ILE A 340 6.07 -19.96 3.29
C ILE A 340 4.86 -20.79 2.85
N GLU A 341 3.77 -20.12 2.48
CA GLU A 341 2.55 -20.76 1.97
C GLU A 341 2.35 -20.46 0.49
N THR A 342 2.23 -21.51 -0.32
CA THR A 342 2.01 -21.38 -1.78
C THR A 342 0.70 -22.04 -2.22
N TYR A 343 0.18 -21.57 -3.35
CA TYR A 343 -1.11 -22.00 -3.90
C TYR A 343 -0.96 -22.35 -5.39
N PRO A 344 -0.22 -23.43 -5.73
CA PRO A 344 0.27 -23.68 -7.08
C PRO A 344 -0.81 -24.05 -8.11
N SER A 345 -2.03 -24.40 -7.68
CA SER A 345 -3.12 -24.76 -8.59
C SER A 345 -4.36 -23.88 -8.38
N LEU A 346 -5.16 -23.70 -9.44
CA LEU A 346 -6.42 -22.96 -9.34
C LEU A 346 -7.34 -23.53 -8.26
N LYS A 347 -7.42 -24.86 -8.15
CA LYS A 347 -8.16 -25.54 -7.07
C LYS A 347 -7.69 -25.05 -5.70
N ARG A 348 -6.37 -25.11 -5.44
CA ARG A 348 -5.79 -24.65 -4.16
C ARG A 348 -5.98 -23.15 -3.92
N GLN A 349 -5.95 -22.32 -4.96
CA GLN A 349 -6.23 -20.89 -4.85
C GLN A 349 -7.68 -20.59 -4.48
N ILE A 350 -8.62 -21.37 -5.02
CA ILE A 350 -10.06 -21.23 -4.73
C ILE A 350 -10.36 -21.72 -3.31
N THR A 351 -9.80 -22.87 -2.94
CA THR A 351 -10.00 -23.46 -1.61
C THR A 351 -9.15 -22.80 -0.54
N ASN A 352 -8.10 -22.04 -0.88
CA ASN A 352 -7.06 -21.61 0.06
C ASN A 352 -6.39 -22.81 0.78
N ASP A 353 -6.07 -23.87 0.04
CA ASP A 353 -5.36 -25.05 0.55
C ASP A 353 -3.86 -24.94 0.24
N ALA A 354 -3.10 -24.45 1.23
CA ALA A 354 -1.69 -24.09 1.08
C ALA A 354 -0.75 -25.31 0.99
N VAL A 355 0.30 -25.19 0.16
CA VAL A 355 1.49 -26.05 0.20
C VAL A 355 2.59 -25.28 0.92
N LEU A 356 3.22 -25.92 1.91
CA LEU A 356 4.18 -25.27 2.80
C LEU A 356 5.61 -25.43 2.32
N ASN A 357 6.39 -24.36 2.49
CA ASN A 357 7.84 -24.32 2.31
C ASN A 357 8.32 -25.06 1.06
N PRO A 358 7.75 -24.75 -0.12
CA PRO A 358 8.17 -25.43 -1.33
C PRO A 358 9.62 -25.06 -1.67
N GLU A 359 10.34 -26.03 -2.22
CA GLU A 359 11.79 -25.98 -2.45
C GLU A 359 12.22 -24.72 -3.20
N GLU A 360 11.41 -24.28 -4.16
CA GLU A 360 11.71 -23.14 -5.03
C GLU A 360 11.78 -21.79 -4.29
N THR A 361 11.26 -21.74 -3.07
CA THR A 361 11.19 -20.52 -2.25
C THR A 361 12.06 -20.58 -0.99
N LYS A 362 12.66 -21.73 -0.67
CA LYS A 362 13.44 -21.92 0.56
C LYS A 362 14.62 -20.97 0.68
N TRP A 363 15.24 -20.63 -0.44
CA TRP A 363 16.37 -19.70 -0.49
C TRP A 363 16.07 -18.35 0.18
N VAL A 364 14.82 -17.88 0.16
CA VAL A 364 14.43 -16.63 0.82
C VAL A 364 14.69 -16.70 2.33
N GLN A 365 14.41 -17.85 2.94
CA GLN A 365 14.66 -18.09 4.36
C GLN A 365 16.13 -18.47 4.61
N GLU A 366 16.65 -19.45 3.85
CA GLU A 366 17.96 -20.05 4.07
C GLU A 366 19.13 -19.07 3.86
N GLU A 367 18.98 -18.12 2.92
CA GLU A 367 20.01 -17.11 2.66
C GLU A 367 19.87 -15.87 3.57
N GLY A 368 18.87 -15.82 4.46
CA GLY A 368 18.72 -14.73 5.43
C GLY A 368 18.09 -13.44 4.86
N HIS A 369 17.26 -13.52 3.81
CA HIS A 369 16.57 -12.33 3.27
C HIS A 369 15.55 -11.76 4.25
N LEU A 370 14.79 -12.63 4.93
CA LEU A 370 13.62 -12.21 5.70
C LEU A 370 13.92 -11.19 6.81
N PRO A 371 14.91 -11.39 7.70
CA PRO A 371 15.22 -10.40 8.74
C PRO A 371 15.53 -9.01 8.17
N LYS A 372 16.28 -8.94 7.07
CA LYS A 372 16.67 -7.67 6.42
C LYS A 372 15.47 -6.99 5.75
N VAL A 373 14.61 -7.77 5.10
CA VAL A 373 13.35 -7.30 4.49
C VAL A 373 12.41 -6.73 5.56
N TRP A 374 12.25 -7.42 6.70
CA TRP A 374 11.44 -6.93 7.82
C TRP A 374 11.99 -5.62 8.39
N ALA A 375 13.29 -5.55 8.68
CA ALA A 375 13.92 -4.36 9.22
C ALA A 375 13.78 -3.14 8.28
N LEU A 376 13.99 -3.36 6.97
CA LEU A 376 13.85 -2.33 5.95
C LEU A 376 12.42 -1.77 5.88
N ALA A 377 11.42 -2.64 5.89
CA ALA A 377 10.02 -2.23 5.86
C ALA A 377 9.59 -1.52 7.15
N GLU A 378 10.01 -2.03 8.31
CA GLU A 378 9.73 -1.43 9.62
C GLU A 378 10.36 -0.04 9.76
N ARG A 379 11.59 0.14 9.26
CA ARG A 379 12.25 1.46 9.20
C ARG A 379 11.43 2.44 8.37
N ALA A 380 10.98 2.05 7.17
CA ALA A 380 10.14 2.90 6.32
C ALA A 380 8.83 3.29 7.03
N ALA A 381 8.16 2.35 7.69
CA ALA A 381 6.95 2.64 8.46
C ALA A 381 7.22 3.62 9.61
N LYS A 382 8.29 3.41 10.39
CA LYS A 382 8.70 4.31 11.49
C LYS A 382 8.89 5.75 11.02
N ILE A 383 9.58 5.96 9.90
CA ILE A 383 9.81 7.31 9.35
C ILE A 383 8.49 7.95 8.93
N MET A 384 7.61 7.20 8.25
CA MET A 384 6.28 7.70 7.86
C MET A 384 5.35 7.92 9.07
N ALA A 385 5.64 7.25 10.20
CA ALA A 385 4.82 7.20 11.40
C ALA A 385 3.33 6.89 11.09
N VAL A 386 3.14 5.89 10.23
CA VAL A 386 1.84 5.38 9.76
C VAL A 386 1.37 4.21 10.62
N ASP A 387 0.06 4.06 10.78
CA ASP A 387 -0.59 2.95 11.49
C ASP A 387 -0.53 1.63 10.71
N GLU A 388 -0.63 1.68 9.37
CA GLU A 388 -0.39 0.54 8.48
C GLU A 388 0.23 1.01 7.16
N VAL A 389 1.18 0.24 6.64
CA VAL A 389 1.73 0.43 5.29
C VAL A 389 2.28 -0.88 4.73
N ARG A 390 2.08 -1.07 3.44
CA ARG A 390 2.78 -2.08 2.65
C ARG A 390 4.05 -1.51 2.04
N ILE A 391 5.18 -2.21 2.15
CA ILE A 391 6.45 -1.87 1.50
C ILE A 391 6.82 -2.98 0.52
N ASP A 392 7.00 -2.63 -0.75
CA ASP A 392 7.33 -3.56 -1.83
C ASP A 392 8.84 -3.60 -2.03
N ILE A 393 9.47 -4.75 -1.73
CA ILE A 393 10.93 -4.90 -1.70
C ILE A 393 11.34 -5.96 -2.71
N PHE A 394 12.24 -5.61 -3.63
CA PHE A 394 12.95 -6.57 -4.45
C PHE A 394 14.08 -7.22 -3.66
N ILE A 395 14.19 -8.54 -3.79
CA ILE A 395 15.27 -9.36 -3.25
C ILE A 395 15.86 -10.22 -4.35
N ARG A 396 17.09 -10.69 -4.18
CA ARG A 396 17.80 -11.51 -5.17
C ARG A 396 18.49 -12.70 -4.54
N ARG A 397 18.31 -13.88 -5.13
CA ARG A 397 18.97 -15.11 -4.70
C ARG A 397 20.50 -14.96 -4.76
N GLY A 398 21.17 -15.45 -3.73
CA GLY A 398 22.61 -15.35 -3.54
C GLY A 398 23.12 -13.98 -3.05
N ASP A 399 22.22 -13.00 -2.86
CA ASP A 399 22.57 -11.64 -2.46
C ASP A 399 21.56 -11.07 -1.44
N PRO A 400 21.61 -11.53 -0.18
CA PRO A 400 20.70 -11.06 0.87
C PRO A 400 20.88 -9.59 1.26
N ALA A 401 22.00 -8.96 0.91
CA ALA A 401 22.21 -7.53 1.13
C ALA A 401 21.63 -6.68 -0.01
N GLY A 402 21.53 -7.22 -1.22
CA GLY A 402 21.01 -6.56 -2.42
C GLY A 402 19.49 -6.36 -2.46
N LEU A 403 18.92 -5.79 -1.40
CA LEU A 403 17.50 -5.44 -1.32
C LEU A 403 17.24 -4.09 -1.98
N ALA A 404 16.03 -3.88 -2.52
CA ALA A 404 15.64 -2.55 -3.01
C ALA A 404 14.15 -2.28 -2.85
N ILE A 405 13.78 -1.17 -2.21
CA ILE A 405 12.39 -0.70 -2.17
C ILE A 405 11.96 -0.26 -3.57
N ASN A 406 10.81 -0.77 -4.01
CA ASN A 406 10.18 -0.45 -5.27
C ASN A 406 9.07 0.59 -5.10
N GLU A 407 8.12 0.30 -4.20
CA GLU A 407 6.90 1.08 -3.97
C GLU A 407 6.42 0.91 -2.52
N ASN A 408 5.51 1.77 -2.05
CA ASN A 408 4.70 1.54 -0.86
C ASN A 408 3.20 1.60 -1.18
N SER A 409 2.35 1.19 -0.24
CA SER A 409 0.90 1.38 -0.32
C SER A 409 0.26 1.56 1.06
N LEU A 410 -0.53 2.62 1.24
CA LEU A 410 -1.39 2.90 2.40
C LEU A 410 -2.82 2.39 2.18
N SER A 411 -3.07 1.68 1.09
CA SER A 411 -4.41 1.20 0.72
C SER A 411 -4.31 -0.09 -0.08
N SER A 412 -3.54 -1.04 0.47
CA SER A 412 -3.22 -2.28 -0.22
C SER A 412 -4.47 -3.12 -0.44
N GLY A 413 -4.80 -3.35 -1.71
CA GLY A 413 -5.83 -4.31 -2.14
C GLY A 413 -5.32 -5.73 -2.35
N MET A 414 -4.17 -6.09 -1.77
CA MET A 414 -3.53 -7.39 -2.02
C MET A 414 -4.34 -8.53 -1.38
N GLY A 415 -4.26 -9.73 -1.98
CA GLY A 415 -4.94 -10.90 -1.44
C GLY A 415 -4.08 -11.65 -0.43
N TYR A 416 -4.39 -11.50 0.86
CA TYR A 416 -3.69 -12.18 1.98
C TYR A 416 -4.27 -13.55 2.36
N ARG A 417 -5.10 -14.16 1.50
CA ARG A 417 -5.65 -15.50 1.72
C ARG A 417 -6.36 -15.60 3.07
N MET A 418 -6.07 -16.64 3.87
CA MET A 418 -6.66 -16.84 5.20
C MET A 418 -6.17 -15.81 6.25
N HIS A 419 -5.10 -15.06 5.98
CA HIS A 419 -4.60 -14.02 6.88
C HIS A 419 -5.40 -12.71 6.81
N PHE A 420 -6.19 -12.52 5.75
CA PHE A 420 -6.86 -11.25 5.45
C PHE A 420 -7.70 -10.69 6.62
N ASN A 421 -8.55 -11.53 7.22
CA ASN A 421 -9.39 -11.12 8.35
C ASN A 421 -8.59 -10.91 9.64
N PHE A 422 -7.48 -11.63 9.82
CA PHE A 422 -6.65 -11.48 11.01
C PHE A 422 -5.85 -10.18 10.96
N MET A 423 -5.34 -9.80 9.78
CA MET A 423 -4.70 -8.50 9.59
C MET A 423 -5.65 -7.35 9.87
N SER A 424 -6.88 -7.40 9.36
CA SER A 424 -7.86 -6.34 9.62
C SER A 424 -8.23 -6.25 11.10
N LYS A 425 -8.33 -7.39 11.79
CA LYS A 425 -8.53 -7.42 13.26
C LYS A 425 -7.39 -6.74 14.01
N VAL A 426 -6.12 -7.05 13.69
CA VAL A 426 -4.97 -6.38 14.32
C VAL A 426 -5.03 -4.88 14.09
N TRP A 427 -5.26 -4.46 12.84
CA TRP A 427 -5.33 -3.04 12.49
C TRP A 427 -6.48 -2.34 13.23
N ALA A 428 -7.70 -2.88 13.20
CA ALA A 428 -8.84 -2.31 13.91
C ALA A 428 -8.64 -2.29 15.43
N GLN A 429 -8.14 -3.37 16.02
CA GLN A 429 -7.97 -3.48 17.47
C GLN A 429 -6.93 -2.48 18.00
N GLY A 430 -5.85 -2.22 17.28
CA GLY A 430 -4.86 -1.22 17.70
C GLY A 430 -5.41 0.21 17.74
N HIS A 431 -6.37 0.54 16.87
CA HIS A 431 -7.09 1.81 16.89
C HIS A 431 -8.11 1.85 18.03
N LEU A 432 -8.92 0.80 18.15
CA LEU A 432 -9.95 0.68 19.19
C LEU A 432 -9.38 0.78 20.61
N GLU A 433 -8.23 0.14 20.84
CA GLU A 433 -7.55 0.11 22.14
C GLU A 433 -6.44 1.17 22.27
N ARG A 434 -6.24 2.01 21.25
CA ARG A 434 -5.18 3.04 21.18
C ARG A 434 -3.82 2.50 21.64
N TRP A 435 -3.33 1.44 20.98
CA TRP A 435 -2.05 0.81 21.34
C TRP A 435 -0.82 1.71 21.14
N TYR A 436 -0.97 2.83 20.44
CA TYR A 436 0.11 3.72 20.02
C TYR A 436 -0.03 5.11 20.63
N LYS A 437 1.04 5.90 20.56
CA LYS A 437 1.02 7.34 20.88
C LYS A 437 0.67 8.15 19.63
N THR A 438 0.07 9.31 19.80
CA THR A 438 -0.19 10.23 18.69
C THR A 438 0.80 11.38 18.69
N TYR A 439 1.19 11.85 17.50
CA TYR A 439 1.90 13.10 17.32
C TYR A 439 1.34 13.86 16.12
N SER A 440 1.62 15.16 16.04
CA SER A 440 1.29 15.98 14.87
C SER A 440 2.54 16.66 14.35
N SER A 441 2.62 16.86 13.05
CA SER A 441 3.70 17.60 12.38
C SER A 441 3.15 18.44 11.24
N GLU A 442 3.62 19.67 11.14
CA GLU A 442 3.34 20.55 10.00
C GLU A 442 4.06 20.08 8.73
N ILE A 443 5.11 19.25 8.86
CA ILE A 443 5.84 18.69 7.73
C ILE A 443 5.02 17.55 7.13
N PRO A 444 4.72 17.54 5.82
CA PRO A 444 4.04 16.43 5.17
C PRO A 444 4.84 15.13 5.27
N VAL A 445 4.15 14.00 5.40
CA VAL A 445 4.75 12.66 5.60
C VAL A 445 5.70 12.27 4.47
N TYR A 446 5.39 12.64 3.22
CA TYR A 446 6.28 12.39 2.07
C TYR A 446 7.56 13.26 2.09
N MET A 447 7.67 14.19 3.02
CA MET A 447 8.87 15.00 3.27
C MET A 447 9.57 14.62 4.57
N HIS A 448 9.02 13.69 5.37
CA HIS A 448 9.66 13.25 6.60
C HIS A 448 10.99 12.59 6.30
N THR A 449 11.94 12.90 7.18
CA THR A 449 13.19 12.16 7.34
C THR A 449 13.22 11.49 8.71
N GLU A 450 14.23 10.65 8.98
CA GLU A 450 14.41 10.07 10.33
C GLU A 450 14.40 11.11 11.44
N VAL A 451 14.95 12.31 11.19
CA VAL A 451 14.99 13.39 12.20
C VAL A 451 13.64 14.03 12.49
N ASP A 452 12.68 13.89 11.56
CA ASP A 452 11.33 14.42 11.72
C ASP A 452 10.39 13.41 12.41
N SER A 453 10.79 12.14 12.48
CA SER A 453 9.96 11.07 13.00
C SER A 453 10.15 10.88 14.51
N PRO A 454 9.07 10.90 15.30
CA PRO A 454 9.12 10.65 16.75
C PRO A 454 9.45 9.19 17.09
N ASN A 455 9.52 8.30 16.10
CA ASN A 455 9.86 6.89 16.28
C ASN A 455 11.37 6.63 16.25
N PHE A 456 12.16 7.69 16.07
CA PHE A 456 13.61 7.67 16.24
C PHE A 456 13.92 8.58 17.42
N ASP A 457 14.26 7.97 18.55
CA ASP A 457 14.92 8.72 19.61
C ASP A 457 16.21 9.26 18.99
N GLY A 458 16.36 10.60 18.93
CA GLY A 458 17.47 11.31 18.30
C GLY A 458 18.85 11.06 18.94
N GLY A 459 19.11 9.85 19.44
CA GLY A 459 20.44 9.34 19.66
C GLY A 459 21.26 9.49 18.38
N PRO A 460 22.55 9.85 18.49
CA PRO A 460 23.41 10.04 17.34
C PRO A 460 23.30 8.82 16.44
N VAL A 461 22.99 9.05 15.16
CA VAL A 461 22.93 8.03 14.10
C VAL A 461 24.16 7.14 14.27
N ALA A 462 23.96 5.96 14.86
CA ALA A 462 25.02 4.99 15.01
C ALA A 462 25.56 4.73 13.61
N GLY A 463 26.89 4.78 13.49
CA GLY A 463 27.59 4.89 12.22
C GLY A 463 27.09 3.93 11.16
N ASN A 464 27.12 4.43 9.93
CA ASN A 464 27.11 3.72 8.66
C ASN A 464 26.53 2.27 8.71
N PRO A 465 25.31 2.02 8.20
CA PRO A 465 24.66 0.70 8.21
C PRO A 465 25.41 -0.40 7.41
N GLU A 466 26.56 -0.10 6.82
CA GLU A 466 27.47 -1.09 6.23
C GLU A 466 28.15 -2.01 7.25
N GLN A 467 28.06 -1.75 8.56
CA GLN A 467 28.69 -2.60 9.59
C GLN A 467 27.76 -3.57 10.32
N ASP A 468 26.44 -3.41 10.20
CA ASP A 468 25.45 -4.26 10.89
C ASP A 468 24.44 -4.94 9.94
N ILE A 469 24.79 -5.11 8.66
CA ILE A 469 23.99 -5.85 7.65
C ILE A 469 24.75 -7.03 7.06
#